data_AF-A0A7V5W6P1-F1
#
_entry.id   AF-A0A7V5W6P1-F1
#
_cell.length_a   1.000
_cell.length_b   1.000
_cell.length_c   1.000
_cell.angle_alpha   90.00
_cell.angle_beta   90.00
_cell.angle_gamma   90.00
#
_symmetry.space_group_name_H-M   'P 1'
#
loop_
_entity.id
_entity.type
_entity.pdbx_description
1 polymer ?
#
loop_
_entity_poly.entity_id
_entity_poly.type
_entity_poly.pdbx_seq_one_letter_code
_entity_poly.pdbx_strand_id
1 'polypeptide(L)'
;MLARILAHLPPGWEPLESSRVERLYAVYRGASTDDSAYVLYADARQMLQTVELELLLSNLVLDLQLYIAERAHDRVFVHAGVVGWRGHALVLPGRSHSGKTLLVRALVRHGATYYSDEYAVFDRQGRVHPFPTPLL
;
A
#
# COMPACT_ATOMS: atom_id res chain seq x y z
N MET A 1 -9.27 -8.85 -14.48
CA MET A 1 -7.90 -8.43 -14.11
C MET A 1 -7.86 -6.95 -13.72
N LEU A 2 -8.26 -6.02 -14.60
CA LEU A 2 -8.24 -4.59 -14.28
C LEU A 2 -9.03 -4.21 -13.00
N ALA A 3 -10.27 -4.68 -12.85
CA ALA A 3 -11.06 -4.41 -11.64
C ALA A 3 -10.39 -4.90 -10.35
N ARG A 4 -9.64 -6.01 -10.42
CA ARG A 4 -8.87 -6.55 -9.29
C ARG A 4 -7.69 -5.63 -8.96
N ILE A 5 -7.01 -5.07 -9.95
CA ILE A 5 -5.91 -4.11 -9.75
C ILE A 5 -6.43 -2.82 -9.13
N LEU A 6 -7.54 -2.28 -9.65
CA LEU A 6 -8.13 -1.03 -9.15
C LEU A 6 -8.52 -1.12 -7.66
N ALA A 7 -8.96 -2.30 -7.21
CA ALA A 7 -9.27 -2.55 -5.80
C ALA A 7 -8.05 -2.50 -4.86
N HIS A 8 -6.83 -2.52 -5.41
CA HIS A 8 -5.58 -2.53 -4.66
C HIS A 8 -4.78 -1.22 -4.78
N LEU A 9 -5.31 -0.23 -5.49
CA LEU A 9 -4.68 1.08 -5.60
C LEU A 9 -4.65 1.81 -4.24
N PRO A 10 -3.66 2.69 -4.01
CA PRO A 10 -3.47 3.34 -2.72
C PRO A 10 -4.66 4.23 -2.35
N PRO A 11 -4.84 4.54 -1.06
CA PRO A 11 -5.90 5.42 -0.59
C PRO A 11 -5.83 6.79 -1.25
N GLY A 12 -7.00 7.32 -1.65
CA GLY A 12 -7.08 8.64 -2.29
C GLY A 12 -6.51 8.67 -3.71
N TRP A 13 -6.32 7.51 -4.36
CA TRP A 13 -6.00 7.49 -5.77
C TRP A 13 -7.15 8.09 -6.58
N GLU A 14 -6.81 8.82 -7.64
CA GLU A 14 -7.76 9.38 -8.59
C GLU A 14 -7.22 9.16 -10.01
N PRO A 15 -8.10 8.84 -10.99
CA PRO A 15 -7.69 8.81 -12.39
C PRO A 15 -7.18 10.19 -12.82
N LEU A 16 -6.01 10.23 -13.45
CA LEU A 16 -5.43 11.46 -13.98
C LEU A 16 -5.00 11.25 -15.43
N GLU A 17 -5.48 12.10 -16.33
CA GLU A 17 -4.93 12.20 -17.67
C GLU A 17 -3.68 13.09 -17.64
N SER A 18 -2.52 12.49 -17.90
CA SER A 18 -1.23 13.18 -17.89
C SER A 18 -0.35 12.65 -19.02
N SER A 19 0.39 13.55 -19.68
CA SER A 19 1.43 13.17 -20.64
C SER A 19 2.73 12.72 -19.98
N ARG A 20 2.86 12.93 -18.66
CA ARG A 20 4.03 12.55 -17.86
C ARG A 20 3.68 11.35 -16.98
N VAL A 21 4.44 10.26 -17.17
CA VAL A 21 4.35 9.04 -16.36
C VAL A 21 5.65 8.92 -15.56
N GLU A 22 5.55 8.85 -14.25
CA GLU A 22 6.73 8.73 -13.36
C GLU A 22 7.08 7.28 -13.01
N ARG A 23 6.09 6.37 -13.11
CA ARG A 23 6.20 4.94 -12.88
C ARG A 23 5.18 4.22 -13.73
N LEU A 24 5.61 3.22 -14.52
CA LEU A 24 4.71 2.41 -15.35
C LEU A 24 4.65 0.98 -14.82
N TYR A 25 3.44 0.47 -14.57
CA TYR A 25 3.22 -0.94 -14.28
C TYR A 25 2.58 -1.65 -15.46
N ALA A 26 3.13 -2.80 -15.83
CA ALA A 26 2.53 -3.68 -16.84
C ALA A 26 2.31 -5.07 -16.25
N VAL A 27 1.10 -5.59 -16.43
CA VAL A 27 0.69 -6.93 -15.98
C VAL A 27 0.28 -7.75 -17.18
N TYR A 28 1.01 -8.82 -17.43
CA TYR A 28 0.72 -9.77 -18.49
C TYR A 28 0.16 -11.06 -17.91
N ARG A 29 -0.69 -11.73 -18.67
CA ARG A 29 -1.13 -13.11 -18.43
C ARG A 29 -0.84 -13.89 -19.70
N GLY A 30 -0.17 -15.03 -19.60
CA GLY A 30 0.10 -15.87 -20.76
C GLY A 30 -1.21 -16.34 -21.42
N ALA A 31 -1.15 -16.48 -22.74
CA ALA A 31 -2.33 -16.65 -23.59
C ALA A 31 -2.78 -18.10 -23.76
N SER A 32 -1.91 -19.07 -23.43
CA SER A 32 -2.20 -20.50 -23.54
C SER A 32 -2.48 -21.12 -22.17
N THR A 33 -3.16 -22.26 -22.16
CA THR A 33 -3.38 -23.04 -20.93
C THR A 33 -2.10 -23.60 -20.34
N ASP A 34 -1.06 -23.84 -21.16
CA ASP A 34 0.27 -24.27 -20.71
C ASP A 34 1.12 -23.13 -20.15
N ASP A 35 0.86 -21.88 -20.55
CA ASP A 35 1.51 -20.68 -20.03
C ASP A 35 0.51 -19.84 -19.23
N SER A 36 0.03 -20.42 -18.12
CA SER A 36 -0.92 -19.75 -17.22
C SER A 36 -0.27 -18.71 -16.30
N ALA A 37 1.01 -18.40 -16.52
CA ALA A 37 1.76 -17.48 -15.68
C ALA A 37 1.32 -16.04 -15.88
N TYR A 38 1.33 -15.30 -14.79
CA TYR A 38 1.27 -13.86 -14.75
C TYR A 38 2.69 -13.29 -14.64
N VAL A 39 2.92 -12.15 -15.30
CA VAL A 39 4.19 -11.43 -15.25
C VAL A 39 3.92 -9.98 -14.88
N LEU A 40 4.65 -9.49 -13.88
CA LEU A 40 4.63 -8.10 -13.43
C LEU A 40 5.92 -7.40 -13.85
N TYR A 41 5.76 -6.25 -14.49
CA TYR A 41 6.84 -5.31 -14.76
C TYR A 41 6.59 -3.99 -14.02
N ALA A 42 7.68 -3.41 -13.52
CA ALA A 42 7.76 -2.01 -13.14
C ALA A 42 8.79 -1.34 -14.05
N ASP A 43 8.34 -0.36 -14.84
CA ASP A 43 9.08 0.23 -15.94
C ASP A 43 9.59 -0.87 -16.90
N ALA A 44 10.90 -0.93 -17.18
CA ALA A 44 11.50 -1.98 -18.00
C ALA A 44 11.91 -3.25 -17.23
N ARG A 45 11.72 -3.28 -15.90
CA ARG A 45 12.21 -4.36 -15.04
C ARG A 45 11.10 -5.38 -14.77
N GLN A 46 11.37 -6.65 -15.11
CA GLN A 46 10.53 -7.75 -14.65
C GLN A 46 10.68 -7.90 -13.14
N MET A 47 9.58 -7.74 -12.41
CA MET A 47 9.54 -7.83 -10.95
C MET A 47 9.26 -9.26 -10.50
N LEU A 48 8.30 -9.92 -11.15
CA LEU A 48 7.81 -11.23 -10.74
C LEU A 48 7.21 -11.97 -11.94
N GLN A 49 7.39 -13.29 -11.96
CA GLN A 49 6.59 -14.22 -12.76
C GLN A 49 6.01 -15.29 -11.82
N THR A 50 4.72 -15.53 -11.89
CA THR A 50 4.02 -16.46 -10.98
C THR A 50 2.72 -16.97 -11.59
N VAL A 51 2.29 -18.17 -11.23
CA VAL A 51 0.94 -18.67 -11.57
C VAL A 51 -0.15 -18.15 -10.60
N GLU A 52 0.27 -17.52 -9.49
CA GLU A 52 -0.62 -17.03 -8.43
C GLU A 52 -0.91 -15.54 -8.58
N LEU A 53 -2.14 -15.20 -8.97
CA LEU A 53 -2.56 -13.80 -9.13
C LEU A 53 -2.42 -12.99 -7.82
N GLU A 54 -2.72 -13.60 -6.67
CA GLU A 54 -2.63 -12.90 -5.37
C GLU A 54 -1.19 -12.51 -5.02
N LEU A 55 -0.22 -13.36 -5.37
CA LEU A 55 1.20 -13.05 -5.18
C LEU A 55 1.63 -11.89 -6.08
N LEU A 56 1.14 -11.86 -7.33
CA LEU A 56 1.38 -10.75 -8.24
C LEU A 56 0.80 -9.45 -7.71
N LEU A 57 -0.46 -9.46 -7.29
CA LEU A 57 -1.14 -8.27 -6.77
C LEU A 57 -0.44 -7.75 -5.49
N SER A 58 -0.04 -8.65 -4.60
CA SER A 58 0.68 -8.28 -3.37
C SER A 58 2.03 -7.62 -3.68
N ASN A 59 2.78 -8.12 -4.67
CA ASN A 59 4.04 -7.52 -5.10
C ASN A 59 3.84 -6.17 -5.81
N LEU A 60 2.79 -6.05 -6.62
CA LEU A 60 2.41 -4.77 -7.24
C LEU A 60 2.13 -3.71 -6.17
N VAL A 61 1.33 -4.04 -5.15
CA VAL A 61 0.98 -3.12 -4.07
C VAL A 61 2.21 -2.74 -3.25
N LEU A 62 3.04 -3.71 -2.89
CA LEU A 62 4.25 -3.47 -2.11
C LEU A 62 5.19 -2.50 -2.83
N ASP A 63 5.47 -2.75 -4.11
CA ASP A 63 6.34 -1.89 -4.91
C ASP A 63 5.74 -0.49 -5.11
N LEU A 64 4.43 -0.41 -5.38
CA LEU A 64 3.73 0.87 -5.53
C LEU A 64 3.77 1.70 -4.25
N GLN A 65 3.54 1.09 -3.09
CA GLN A 65 3.58 1.78 -1.80
C GLN A 65 5.00 2.26 -1.47
N LEU A 66 6.02 1.42 -1.72
CA LEU A 66 7.42 1.82 -1.54
C LEU A 66 7.79 2.98 -2.46
N TYR A 67 7.40 2.91 -3.73
CA TYR A 67 7.64 3.98 -4.69
C TYR A 67 7.02 5.31 -4.23
N ILE A 68 5.76 5.29 -3.77
CA ILE A 68 5.09 6.48 -3.23
C ILE A 68 5.82 7.00 -1.99
N ALA A 69 6.18 6.12 -1.06
CA ALA A 69 6.87 6.48 0.17
C ALA A 69 8.24 7.14 -0.10
N GLU A 70 8.98 6.66 -1.11
CA GLU A 70 10.28 7.20 -1.50
C GLU A 70 10.20 8.52 -2.27
N ARG A 71 9.09 8.77 -2.99
CA ARG A 71 8.94 9.92 -3.90
C ARG A 71 8.06 11.05 -3.36
N ALA A 72 7.33 10.83 -2.27
CA ALA A 72 6.49 11.86 -1.67
C ALA A 72 7.32 12.97 -1.02
N HIS A 73 7.62 14.03 -1.78
CA HIS A 73 8.54 15.12 -1.36
C HIS A 73 8.14 15.85 -0.07
N ASP A 74 6.85 15.92 0.25
CA ASP A 74 6.32 16.63 1.42
C ASP A 74 5.72 15.69 2.47
N ARG A 75 6.06 14.40 2.43
CA ARG A 75 5.60 13.41 3.40
C ARG A 75 6.75 12.54 3.87
N VAL A 76 6.65 12.07 5.11
CA VAL A 76 7.56 11.07 5.67
C VAL A 76 6.75 9.83 6.03
N PHE A 77 7.14 8.68 5.50
CA PHE A 77 6.52 7.39 5.77
C PHE A 77 7.36 6.65 6.80
N VAL A 78 6.71 6.21 7.89
CA VAL A 78 7.34 5.40 8.95
C VAL A 78 6.55 4.11 9.10
N HIS A 79 7.22 2.95 9.08
CA HIS A 79 6.55 1.67 9.28
C HIS A 79 6.01 1.55 10.72
N ALA A 80 4.70 1.75 10.87
CA ALA A 80 4.03 1.88 12.16
C ALA A 80 2.51 1.69 12.02
N GLY A 81 1.88 1.15 13.07
CA GLY A 81 0.43 1.20 13.21
C GLY A 81 -0.02 2.56 13.75
N VAL A 82 -1.19 3.05 13.34
CA VAL A 82 -1.71 4.36 13.71
C VAL A 82 -3.19 4.30 14.03
N VAL A 83 -3.57 4.87 15.18
CA VAL A 83 -4.96 5.16 15.52
C VAL A 83 -5.12 6.60 16.04
N GLY A 84 -6.28 7.20 15.79
CA GLY A 84 -6.72 8.42 16.45
C GLY A 84 -7.40 8.10 17.78
N TRP A 85 -6.97 8.75 18.86
CA TRP A 85 -7.53 8.61 20.20
C TRP A 85 -7.64 9.97 20.88
N ARG A 86 -8.88 10.39 21.19
CA ARG A 86 -9.15 11.64 21.94
C ARG A 86 -8.41 12.87 21.36
N GLY A 87 -8.49 13.04 20.04
CA GLY A 87 -7.86 14.17 19.34
C GLY A 87 -6.36 14.04 19.10
N HIS A 88 -5.73 12.91 19.46
CA HIS A 88 -4.30 12.66 19.27
C HIS A 88 -4.08 11.44 18.38
N ALA A 89 -2.99 11.44 17.61
CA ALA A 89 -2.54 10.24 16.91
C ALA A 89 -1.64 9.40 17.82
N LEU A 90 -1.95 8.12 17.97
CA LEU A 90 -1.09 7.12 18.58
C LEU A 90 -0.33 6.40 17.47
N VAL A 91 0.98 6.62 17.41
CA VAL A 91 1.88 5.95 16.46
C VAL A 91 2.60 4.81 17.17
N LEU A 92 2.49 3.62 16.61
CA LEU A 92 2.94 2.35 17.18
C LEU A 92 4.08 1.79 16.32
N PRO A 93 5.32 2.30 16.46
CA PRO A 93 6.45 1.79 15.71
C PRO A 93 6.84 0.39 16.20
N GLY A 94 7.39 -0.42 15.31
CA GLY A 94 7.84 -1.76 15.65
C GLY A 94 8.24 -2.55 14.42
N ARG A 95 9.05 -3.59 14.63
CA ARG A 95 9.45 -4.50 13.54
C ARG A 95 8.22 -5.19 12.94
N SER A 96 8.35 -5.68 11.71
CA SER A 96 7.34 -6.57 11.13
C SER A 96 7.07 -7.74 12.08
N HIS A 97 5.81 -8.18 12.16
CA HIS A 97 5.35 -9.22 13.10
C HIS A 97 5.43 -8.90 14.59
N SER A 98 5.73 -7.65 15.00
CA SER A 98 5.74 -7.27 16.43
C SER A 98 4.34 -7.13 17.07
N GLY A 99 3.27 -7.44 16.33
CA GLY A 99 1.89 -7.33 16.82
C GLY A 99 1.22 -5.96 16.63
N LYS A 100 1.81 -5.03 15.86
CA LYS A 100 1.23 -3.69 15.60
C LYS A 100 -0.21 -3.76 15.10
N THR A 101 -0.46 -4.57 14.06
CA THR A 101 -1.80 -4.75 13.48
C THR A 101 -2.81 -5.26 14.49
N LEU A 102 -2.41 -6.21 15.36
CA LEU A 102 -3.28 -6.71 16.43
C LEU A 102 -3.60 -5.63 17.46
N LEU A 103 -2.62 -4.81 17.83
CA LEU A 103 -2.81 -3.71 18.76
C LEU A 103 -3.70 -2.60 18.17
N VAL A 104 -3.49 -2.23 16.90
CA VAL A 104 -4.36 -1.30 16.16
C VAL A 104 -5.79 -1.82 16.18
N ARG A 105 -6.03 -3.09 15.81
CA ARG A 105 -7.36 -3.71 15.84
C ARG A 105 -8.00 -3.67 17.22
N ALA A 106 -7.25 -3.94 18.28
CA ALA A 106 -7.75 -3.88 19.65
C ALA A 106 -8.16 -2.45 20.04
N LEU A 107 -7.33 -1.45 19.73
CA LEU A 107 -7.63 -0.04 20.02
C LEU A 107 -8.87 0.44 19.26
N VAL A 108 -9.00 0.07 17.99
CA VAL A 108 -10.19 0.39 17.18
C VAL A 108 -11.45 -0.23 17.79
N ARG A 109 -11.40 -1.50 18.22
CA ARG A 109 -12.51 -2.15 18.95
C ARG A 109 -12.88 -1.44 20.25
N HIS A 110 -11.94 -0.70 20.85
CA HIS A 110 -12.16 0.11 22.04
C HIS A 110 -12.48 1.59 21.73
N GLY A 111 -12.84 1.92 20.48
CA GLY A 111 -13.34 3.23 20.08
C GLY A 111 -12.29 4.18 19.50
N ALA A 112 -11.07 3.70 19.23
CA ALA A 112 -10.10 4.48 18.48
C ALA A 112 -10.47 4.57 17.00
N THR A 113 -10.14 5.69 16.36
CA THR A 113 -10.32 5.86 14.92
C THR A 113 -9.16 5.20 14.18
N TYR A 114 -9.44 4.28 13.25
CA TYR A 114 -8.40 3.65 12.43
C TYR A 114 -7.77 4.66 11.47
N TYR A 115 -6.43 4.70 11.42
CA TYR A 115 -5.66 5.54 10.48
C TYR A 115 -4.82 4.69 9.52
N SER A 116 -4.05 3.75 10.06
CA SER A 116 -3.24 2.80 9.30
C SER A 116 -2.78 1.67 10.22
N ASP A 117 -2.38 0.55 9.66
CA ASP A 117 -1.67 -0.53 10.36
C ASP A 117 -0.30 -0.85 9.73
N GLU A 118 0.09 -0.10 8.71
CA GLU A 118 1.33 -0.31 7.96
C GLU A 118 2.24 0.92 7.97
N TYR A 119 1.71 2.11 7.64
CA TYR A 119 2.48 3.34 7.57
C TYR A 119 1.86 4.48 8.38
N ALA A 120 2.69 5.14 9.20
CA ALA A 120 2.43 6.49 9.66
C ALA A 120 2.96 7.49 8.63
N VAL A 121 2.06 8.32 8.10
CA VAL A 121 2.40 9.34 7.11
C VAL A 121 2.40 10.71 7.79
N PHE A 122 3.56 11.33 7.91
CA PHE A 122 3.73 12.65 8.51
C PHE A 122 3.82 13.73 7.44
N ASP A 123 3.19 14.88 7.67
CA ASP A 123 3.45 16.11 6.90
C ASP A 123 4.60 16.95 7.49
N ARG A 124 4.91 18.08 6.83
CA ARG A 124 5.96 19.01 7.26
C ARG A 124 5.69 19.66 8.62
N GLN A 125 4.44 19.65 9.07
CA GLN A 125 4.01 20.20 10.36
C GLN A 125 4.00 19.13 11.46
N GLY A 126 4.38 17.88 11.14
CA GLY A 126 4.40 16.76 12.06
C GLY A 126 3.01 16.15 12.33
N ARG A 127 1.99 16.48 11.53
CA ARG A 127 0.66 15.86 11.65
C ARG A 127 0.65 14.51 10.96
N VAL A 128 -0.04 13.56 11.56
CA VAL A 128 -0.21 12.22 11.00
C VAL A 128 -1.46 12.18 10.13
N HIS A 129 -1.32 11.66 8.91
CA HIS A 129 -2.39 11.49 7.94
C HIS A 129 -2.78 10.01 7.84
N PRO A 130 -4.07 9.69 7.68
CA PRO A 130 -4.51 8.31 7.43
C PRO A 130 -3.86 7.74 6.17
N PHE A 131 -3.45 6.48 6.25
CA PHE A 131 -2.99 5.68 5.12
C PHE A 131 -3.55 4.26 5.28
N PRO A 132 -4.88 4.11 5.18
CA PRO A 132 -5.53 2.85 5.49
C PRO A 132 -5.14 1.78 4.47
N THR A 133 -4.85 0.58 4.94
CA THR A 133 -4.79 -0.60 4.06
C THR A 133 -6.11 -1.37 4.17
N PRO A 134 -6.45 -2.25 3.22
CA PRO A 134 -7.58 -3.17 3.36
C PRO A 134 -7.25 -4.24 4.43
N LEU A 135 -7.20 -3.83 5.69
CA LEU A 135 -7.07 -4.72 6.86
C LEU A 135 -8.26 -4.55 7.82
N LEU A 136 -9.38 -4.06 7.27
CA LEU A 136 -10.75 -4.20 7.78
C LEU A 136 -11.59 -4.99 6.78
#